data_AF-A0A550HP91-F1
#
_entry.id   AF-A0A550HP91-F1
#
_cell.length_a   1.000
_cell.length_b   1.000
_cell.length_c   1.000
_cell.angle_alpha   90.00
_cell.angle_beta   90.00
_cell.angle_gamma   90.00
#
_symmetry.space_group_name_H-M   'P 1'
#
loop_
_entity.id
_entity.type
_entity.pdbx_description
1 polymer ?
#
loop_
_entity_poly.entity_id
_entity_poly.type
_entity_poly.pdbx_seq_one_letter_code
_entity_poly.pdbx_strand_id
1 'polypeptide(L)'
;MVLRAYMAAMDGQDPDKALELLEPDFRFLIALPGGQRTGESREDFAAYIAGRAAVDRTHEIVRYAVDGDVETVYGFVVEKGVTAGAFLSAAQISPAGLMARYQSFFTTDFDLVDRP
;
A
#
# COMPACT_ATOMS: atom_id res chain seq x y z
N MET A 1 12.50 -2.95 4.80
CA MET A 1 11.14 -2.45 5.09
C MET A 1 10.15 -3.32 4.34
N VAL A 2 9.35 -4.08 5.08
CA VAL A 2 8.32 -4.97 4.54
C VAL A 2 7.33 -4.19 3.69
N LEU A 3 6.95 -2.98 4.13
CA LEU A 3 6.00 -2.13 3.43
C LEU A 3 6.51 -1.68 2.05
N ARG A 4 7.82 -1.45 1.89
CA ARG A 4 8.42 -1.14 0.58
C ARG A 4 8.45 -2.37 -0.33
N ALA A 5 8.73 -3.55 0.22
CA ALA A 5 8.69 -4.80 -0.54
C ALA A 5 7.26 -5.12 -1.00
N TYR A 6 6.27 -4.87 -0.14
CA TYR A 6 4.86 -4.97 -0.45
C TYR A 6 4.46 -4.04 -1.60
N MET A 7 4.85 -2.76 -1.57
CA MET A 7 4.54 -1.84 -2.68
C MET A 7 5.19 -2.28 -4.00
N ALA A 8 6.45 -2.75 -3.94
CA ALA A 8 7.12 -3.27 -5.13
C ALA A 8 6.45 -4.53 -5.70
N ALA A 9 5.92 -5.42 -4.84
CA ALA A 9 5.13 -6.56 -5.27
C ALA A 9 3.82 -6.12 -5.94
N MET A 10 3.13 -5.14 -5.35
CA MET A 10 1.90 -4.57 -5.90
C MET A 10 2.09 -3.86 -7.25
N ASP A 11 3.29 -3.33 -7.52
CA ASP A 11 3.68 -2.70 -8.80
C ASP A 11 4.16 -3.70 -9.86
N GLY A 12 4.41 -4.94 -9.45
CA GLY A 12 4.93 -5.98 -10.33
C GLY A 12 3.87 -6.62 -11.24
N GLN A 13 4.32 -7.56 -12.07
CA GLN A 13 3.45 -8.35 -12.95
C GLN A 13 2.59 -9.39 -12.20
N ASP A 14 2.91 -9.63 -10.92
CA ASP A 14 2.27 -10.63 -10.08
C ASP A 14 1.98 -10.03 -8.69
N PRO A 15 0.91 -9.22 -8.57
CA PRO A 15 0.56 -8.55 -7.31
C PRO A 15 0.14 -9.53 -6.21
N ASP A 16 -0.22 -10.77 -6.55
CA ASP A 16 -0.59 -11.79 -5.56
C ASP A 16 0.60 -12.19 -4.67
N LYS A 17 1.84 -11.96 -5.12
CA LYS A 17 3.04 -12.11 -4.26
C LYS A 17 3.02 -11.21 -3.03
N ALA A 18 2.29 -10.10 -3.07
CA ALA A 18 2.09 -9.26 -1.89
C ALA A 18 1.43 -10.02 -0.74
N LEU A 19 0.63 -11.06 -1.03
CA LEU A 19 -0.03 -11.89 -0.03
C LEU A 19 0.96 -12.70 0.82
N GLU A 20 2.17 -12.98 0.32
CA GLU A 20 3.24 -13.67 1.07
C GLU A 20 3.79 -12.81 2.21
N LEU A 21 3.55 -11.50 2.18
CA LEU A 21 4.02 -10.54 3.17
C LEU A 21 2.97 -10.25 4.26
N LEU A 22 1.83 -10.95 4.25
CA LEU A 22 0.70 -10.67 5.14
C LEU A 22 0.52 -11.81 6.15
N GLU A 23 0.17 -11.44 7.38
CA GLU A 23 -0.32 -12.40 8.37
C GLU A 23 -1.66 -13.02 7.92
N PRO A 24 -2.02 -14.24 8.37
CA PRO A 24 -3.32 -14.82 8.09
C PRO A 24 -4.51 -13.96 8.60
N ASP A 25 -4.36 -13.33 9.76
CA ASP A 25 -5.37 -12.45 10.39
C ASP A 25 -5.19 -10.97 10.03
N PHE A 26 -4.54 -10.70 8.89
CA PHE A 26 -4.24 -9.37 8.40
C PHE A 26 -5.48 -8.49 8.31
N ARG A 27 -5.37 -7.25 8.80
CA ARG A 27 -6.44 -6.26 8.72
C ARG A 27 -6.01 -5.05 7.93
N PHE A 28 -6.90 -4.52 7.10
CA PHE A 28 -6.57 -3.35 6.30
C PHE A 28 -7.68 -2.31 6.23
N LEU A 29 -7.24 -1.07 6.00
CA LEU A 29 -8.06 0.04 5.56
C LEU A 29 -7.35 0.75 4.40
N ILE A 30 -8.07 0.93 3.29
CA ILE A 30 -7.62 1.73 2.16
C ILE A 30 -8.69 2.79 1.89
N ALA A 31 -8.33 4.05 2.13
CA ALA A 31 -9.17 5.20 1.85
C ALA A 31 -8.79 5.82 0.51
N LEU A 32 -9.74 5.86 -0.41
CA LEU A 32 -9.65 6.48 -1.73
C LEU A 32 -10.68 7.64 -1.80
N PRO A 33 -10.56 8.57 -2.77
CA PRO A 33 -11.54 9.65 -2.95
C PRO A 33 -12.99 9.16 -3.08
N GLY A 34 -13.20 7.99 -3.70
CA GLY A 34 -14.53 7.38 -3.89
C GLY A 34 -15.04 6.55 -2.71
N GLY A 35 -14.32 6.49 -1.58
CA GLY A 35 -14.72 5.76 -0.39
C GLY A 35 -13.64 4.83 0.15
N GLN A 36 -14.01 4.00 1.11
CA GLN A 36 -13.09 3.12 1.83
C GLN A 36 -13.26 1.65 1.43
N ARG A 37 -12.17 0.90 1.56
CA ARG A 37 -12.14 -0.57 1.50
C ARG A 37 -11.49 -1.07 2.78
N THR A 38 -12.13 -2.05 3.41
CA THR A 38 -11.65 -2.66 4.65
C THR A 38 -11.77 -4.17 4.56
N GLY A 39 -11.00 -4.88 5.35
CA GLY A 39 -11.10 -6.33 5.51
C GLY A 39 -10.29 -6.82 6.71
N GLU A 40 -10.53 -8.06 7.11
CA GLU A 40 -10.03 -8.64 8.35
C GLU A 40 -9.30 -9.98 8.12
N SER A 41 -8.99 -10.31 6.87
CA SER A 41 -8.29 -11.52 6.49
C SER A 41 -7.39 -11.32 5.26
N ARG A 42 -6.46 -12.26 5.06
CA ARG A 42 -5.68 -12.37 3.82
C ARG A 42 -6.57 -12.62 2.60
N GLU A 43 -7.66 -13.36 2.76
CA GLU A 43 -8.64 -13.64 1.71
C GLU A 43 -9.40 -12.36 1.28
N ASP A 44 -9.82 -11.52 2.23
CA ASP A 44 -10.43 -10.23 1.92
C ASP A 44 -9.48 -9.35 1.12
N PHE A 45 -8.19 -9.40 1.46
CA PHE A 45 -7.18 -8.65 0.75
C PHE A 45 -6.89 -9.20 -0.65
N ALA A 46 -6.89 -10.52 -0.81
CA ALA A 46 -6.80 -11.15 -2.13
C ALA A 46 -7.98 -10.76 -3.02
N ALA A 47 -9.20 -10.71 -2.48
CA ALA A 47 -10.37 -10.22 -3.19
C ALA A 47 -10.23 -8.74 -3.59
N TYR A 48 -9.63 -7.92 -2.73
CA TYR A 48 -9.28 -6.53 -3.08
C TYR A 48 -8.28 -6.45 -4.24
N ILE A 49 -7.21 -7.26 -4.24
CA ILE A 49 -6.22 -7.30 -5.33
C ILE A 49 -6.89 -7.73 -6.64
N ALA A 50 -7.67 -8.81 -6.63
CA ALA A 50 -8.38 -9.33 -7.81
C ALA A 50 -9.38 -8.32 -8.41
N GLY A 51 -9.95 -7.44 -7.57
CA GLY A 51 -10.84 -6.36 -7.99
C GLY A 51 -10.12 -5.13 -8.56
N ARG A 52 -8.79 -5.06 -8.47
CA ARG A 52 -8.03 -3.97 -9.09
C ARG A 52 -8.00 -4.16 -10.61
N ALA A 53 -8.30 -3.09 -11.33
CA ALA A 53 -8.01 -3.06 -12.76
C ALA A 53 -6.49 -3.19 -12.97
N ALA A 54 -6.08 -3.90 -14.02
CA ALA A 54 -4.69 -3.88 -14.48
C ALA A 54 -4.40 -2.48 -15.03
N VAL A 55 -3.86 -1.61 -14.19
CA VAL A 55 -3.43 -0.26 -14.57
C VAL A 55 -1.91 -0.28 -14.53
N ASP A 56 -1.27 0.30 -15.54
CA ASP A 56 0.16 0.64 -15.52
C ASP A 56 0.37 1.73 -14.46
N ARG A 57 0.49 1.28 -13.21
CA ARG A 57 0.44 2.06 -11.99
C ARG A 57 1.60 1.63 -11.10
N THR A 58 2.38 2.61 -10.65
CA THR A 58 3.53 2.38 -9.77
C THR A 58 3.48 3.31 -8.56
N HIS A 59 4.11 2.89 -7.45
CA HIS A 59 4.26 3.69 -6.24
C HIS A 59 5.69 4.26 -6.15
N GLU A 60 5.84 5.56 -6.38
CA GLU A 60 7.10 6.28 -6.18
C GLU A 60 7.23 6.77 -4.74
N ILE A 61 7.99 6.04 -3.93
CA ILE A 61 8.18 6.35 -2.50
C ILE A 61 9.26 7.41 -2.31
N VAL A 62 8.91 8.54 -1.67
CA VAL A 62 9.83 9.68 -1.46
C VAL A 62 10.15 9.95 0.02
N ARG A 63 9.36 9.43 0.96
CA ARG A 63 9.68 9.40 2.40
C ARG A 63 9.36 8.04 2.96
N TYR A 64 10.13 7.62 3.95
CA TYR A 64 9.88 6.38 4.68
C TYR A 64 10.49 6.50 6.08
N ALA A 65 9.86 5.84 7.05
CA ALA A 65 10.36 5.76 8.41
C ALA A 65 9.97 4.43 9.07
N VAL A 66 10.70 4.08 10.11
CA VAL A 66 10.41 2.95 11.00
C VAL A 66 10.41 3.49 12.42
N ASP A 67 9.36 3.17 13.17
CA ASP A 67 9.25 3.43 14.60
C ASP A 67 8.71 2.19 15.30
N GLY A 68 9.57 1.51 16.07
CA GLY A 68 9.23 0.23 16.68
C GLY A 68 8.79 -0.82 15.66
N ASP A 69 7.59 -1.34 15.83
CA ASP A 69 6.95 -2.32 14.94
C ASP A 69 6.13 -1.67 13.80
N VAL A 70 6.20 -0.35 13.63
CA VAL A 70 5.46 0.37 12.59
C VAL A 70 6.40 0.88 11.50
N GLU A 71 6.06 0.57 10.25
CA GLU A 71 6.67 1.13 9.06
C GLU A 71 5.72 2.16 8.43
N THR A 72 6.25 3.28 7.96
CA THR A 72 5.50 4.29 7.19
C THR A 72 6.19 4.61 5.88
N VAL A 73 5.40 4.88 4.84
CA VAL A 73 5.87 5.38 3.55
C VAL A 73 4.95 6.49 3.06
N TYR A 74 5.55 7.51 2.47
CA TYR A 74 4.82 8.53 1.71
C TYR A 74 5.40 8.61 0.30
N GLY A 75 4.53 8.75 -0.68
CA GLY A 75 4.91 8.71 -2.08
C GLY A 75 3.82 9.22 -3.01
N PHE A 76 4.09 9.04 -4.29
CA PHE A 76 3.18 9.37 -5.37
C PHE A 76 2.77 8.12 -6.12
N VAL A 77 1.52 8.08 -6.56
CA VAL A 77 1.06 7.09 -7.53
C VAL A 77 1.32 7.68 -8.92
N VAL A 78 2.03 6.93 -9.75
CA VAL A 78 2.30 7.29 -11.15
C VAL A 78 1.55 6.31 -12.05
N GLU A 79 0.68 6.84 -12.91
CA GLU A 79 -0.10 6.07 -13.88
C GLU A 79 0.32 6.48 -15.29
N LYS A 80 0.83 5.53 -16.07
CA LYS A 80 1.33 5.77 -17.45
C LYS A 80 2.31 6.96 -17.53
N GLY A 81 3.18 7.09 -16.52
CA GLY A 81 4.16 8.19 -16.42
C GLY A 81 3.59 9.53 -15.94
N VAL A 82 2.31 9.62 -15.57
CA VAL A 82 1.67 10.83 -15.03
C VAL A 82 1.35 10.63 -13.56
N THR A 83 1.78 11.57 -12.71
CA THR A 83 1.42 11.56 -11.28
C THR A 83 -0.10 11.71 -11.11
N ALA A 84 -0.75 10.67 -10.60
CA ALA A 84 -2.18 10.63 -10.34
C ALA A 84 -2.55 11.24 -8.98
N GLY A 85 -1.64 11.19 -8.00
CA GLY A 85 -1.85 11.72 -6.66
C GLY A 85 -0.83 11.23 -5.65
N ALA A 86 -0.98 11.65 -4.40
CA ALA A 86 -0.12 11.26 -3.30
C ALA A 86 -0.75 10.17 -2.42
N PHE A 87 0.09 9.36 -1.78
CA PHE A 87 -0.34 8.40 -0.78
C PHE A 87 0.52 8.44 0.47
N LEU A 88 -0.12 8.14 1.60
CA LEU A 88 0.52 7.84 2.88
C LEU A 88 0.05 6.45 3.30
N SER A 89 0.99 5.55 3.54
CA SER A 89 0.70 4.22 4.03
C SER A 89 1.50 3.92 5.30
N ALA A 90 0.87 3.18 6.20
CA ALA A 90 1.49 2.65 7.40
C ALA A 90 1.17 1.17 7.53
N ALA A 91 2.12 0.40 8.07
CA ALA A 91 1.94 -0.99 8.38
C ALA A 91 2.51 -1.33 9.75
N GLN A 92 1.78 -2.13 10.51
CA GLN A 92 2.34 -2.81 11.68
C GLN A 92 2.97 -4.13 11.23
N ILE A 93 4.22 -4.35 11.61
CA ILE A 93 4.99 -5.55 11.30
C ILE A 93 5.01 -6.47 12.52
N SER A 94 4.60 -7.71 12.34
CA SER A 94 4.59 -8.72 13.38
C SER A 94 6.01 -9.19 13.73
N PRO A 95 6.18 -9.92 14.85
CA PRO A 95 7.45 -10.59 15.15
C PRO A 95 7.92 -11.59 14.09
N ALA A 96 7.02 -12.09 13.23
CA ALA A 96 7.35 -12.97 12.12
C ALA A 96 7.89 -12.20 10.89
N GLY A 97 7.92 -10.87 10.93
CA GLY A 97 8.35 -10.03 9.82
C GLY A 97 7.27 -9.86 8.74
N LEU A 98 6.01 -10.10 9.07
CA LEU A 98 4.86 -9.96 8.16
C LEU A 98 4.01 -8.75 8.55
N MET A 99 3.25 -8.21 7.61
CA MET A 99 2.28 -7.16 7.89
C MET A 99 1.07 -7.75 8.61
N ALA A 100 0.82 -7.27 9.84
CA ALA A 100 -0.36 -7.63 10.63
C ALA A 100 -1.52 -6.64 10.40
N ARG A 101 -1.20 -5.36 10.21
CA ARG A 101 -2.17 -4.29 9.95
C ARG A 101 -1.64 -3.36 8.89
N TYR A 102 -2.53 -2.85 8.05
CA TYR A 102 -2.20 -1.91 6.99
C TYR A 102 -3.22 -0.80 6.90
N GLN A 103 -2.74 0.43 6.75
CA GLN A 103 -3.58 1.57 6.48
C GLN A 103 -2.98 2.38 5.33
N SER A 104 -3.81 2.77 4.37
CA SER A 104 -3.40 3.61 3.26
C SER A 104 -4.43 4.68 2.97
N PHE A 105 -3.94 5.90 2.79
CA PHE A 105 -4.73 7.05 2.33
C PHE A 105 -4.18 7.53 1.01
N PHE A 106 -5.06 7.80 0.06
CA PHE A 106 -4.72 8.37 -1.25
C PHE A 106 -5.54 9.64 -1.50
N THR A 107 -4.87 10.67 -2.00
CA THR A 107 -5.45 11.98 -2.35
C THR A 107 -4.96 12.41 -3.73
N THR A 108 -5.82 13.10 -4.47
CA THR A 108 -5.51 13.66 -5.80
C THR A 108 -5.28 15.17 -5.77
N ASP A 109 -5.56 15.81 -4.63
CA ASP A 109 -5.70 17.25 -4.45
C ASP A 109 -4.76 17.83 -3.38
N PHE A 110 -4.03 17.00 -2.65
CA PHE A 110 -3.08 17.43 -1.63
C PHE A 110 -1.78 16.62 -1.65
N ASP A 111 -0.66 17.33 -1.65
CA ASP A 111 0.69 16.76 -1.54
C ASP A 111 1.33 17.26 -0.23
N LEU A 112 1.88 16.33 0.58
CA LEU A 112 2.57 16.65 1.83
C LEU A 112 3.96 17.24 1.59
N VAL A 113 4.61 16.82 0.50
CA VAL A 113 5.91 17.36 0.06
C VAL A 113 5.85 17.67 -1.42
N ASP A 114 6.71 18.58 -1.86
CA ASP A 114 6.82 18.93 -3.28
C ASP A 114 7.17 17.71 -4.14
N ARG A 115 6.61 17.71 -5.35
CA ARG A 115 6.94 16.71 -6.38
C ARG A 115 8.38 16.91 -6.86
N PRO A 116 9.12 15.82 -7.15
CA PRO A 116 10.45 15.90 -7.72
C PRO A 116 10.49 16.54 -9.11
#